data_AF-A0A3S4RF43-F1
#
_entry.id   AF-A0A3S4RF43-F1
#
_cell.length_a   1.000
_cell.length_b   1.000
_cell.length_c   1.000
_cell.angle_alpha   90.00
_cell.angle_beta   90.00
_cell.angle_gamma   90.00
#
_symmetry.space_group_name_H-M   'P 1'
#
loop_
_entity.id
_entity.type
_entity.pdbx_description
1 polymer ?
#
loop_
_entity_poly.entity_id
_entity_poly.type
_entity_poly.pdbx_seq_one_letter_code
_entity_poly.pdbx_strand_id
1 'polypeptide(L)'
;MITFFESGNELILRYSSEYSPVEWVDSRLKEKGRICFKKVFSVGRDDVFEGFRDANIEDVDFDGEEVDGFRDFRIGVVDGDYWRVRADVLGLEYDLLLARSMELTQNMFVAERNISVFCKIEHVSQRQVVIGGERSDAFPEEDFRALLKQFPTSTECRLYVDARVGKVVKEYYEKAGEAEERLQRHLDAKSALRSSKKRVPLVVSEIELEKFEFVRGRFAEMLADAEAYSEREWQSEVARLFCLIFPRYVCVLEGVKVAERFSHPGKSVRREVDMVLVDSSGVIDILEIKKPFVDCLMSRGRYRDNYVPKRELAGAVVQCEKYLFYLNCGGASSERAVQERLDAELSNAPRVRIVNPQAYILAGRDDNLTTEQKFDFEFTRRGGRGVVDIITYDDLLRRLDTMIDALRVRVVSSQGRDDARTKGVAT
;
A
#
# COMPACT_ATOMS: atom_id res chain seq x y z
N MET A 1 -3.91 -43.65 -4.47
CA MET A 1 -4.12 -42.67 -3.39
C MET A 1 -3.06 -42.90 -2.31
N ILE A 2 -2.77 -41.88 -1.48
CA ILE A 2 -1.97 -42.04 -0.27
C ILE A 2 -2.82 -41.64 0.93
N THR A 3 -2.94 -42.54 1.92
CA THR A 3 -3.61 -42.28 3.20
C THR A 3 -2.69 -42.70 4.36
N PHE A 4 -3.04 -42.26 5.56
CA PHE A 4 -2.25 -42.50 6.77
C PHE A 4 -3.13 -43.09 7.86
N PHE A 5 -2.61 -44.05 8.61
CA PHE A 5 -3.30 -44.60 9.77
C PHE A 5 -2.31 -45.07 10.84
N GLU A 6 -2.81 -45.19 12.07
CA GLU A 6 -2.06 -45.67 13.23
C GLU A 6 -2.23 -47.17 13.39
N SER A 7 -1.13 -47.90 13.62
CA SER A 7 -1.16 -49.30 14.01
C SER A 7 -0.18 -49.54 15.16
N GLY A 8 -0.71 -49.77 16.36
CA GLY A 8 0.10 -49.83 17.57
C GLY A 8 0.82 -48.50 17.82
N ASN A 9 2.16 -48.52 17.85
CA ASN A 9 3.00 -47.33 18.01
C ASN A 9 3.59 -46.84 16.67
N GLU A 10 3.12 -47.37 15.54
CA GLU A 10 3.66 -47.09 14.20
C GLU A 10 2.69 -46.20 13.40
N LEU A 11 3.24 -45.26 12.65
CA LEU A 11 2.53 -44.50 11.63
C LEU A 11 2.70 -45.19 10.28
N ILE A 12 1.58 -45.58 9.69
CA ILE A 12 1.54 -46.35 8.45
C ILE A 12 1.04 -45.47 7.31
N LEU A 13 1.79 -45.51 6.20
CA LEU A 13 1.39 -44.95 4.90
C LEU A 13 0.80 -46.06 4.06
N ARG A 14 -0.46 -45.90 3.64
CA ARG A 14 -1.12 -46.79 2.67
C ARG A 14 -1.05 -46.20 1.28
N TYR A 15 -0.47 -46.94 0.36
CA TYR A 15 -0.50 -46.63 -1.06
C TYR A 15 -1.50 -47.54 -1.78
N SER A 16 -2.45 -46.95 -2.50
CA SER A 16 -3.34 -47.66 -3.42
C SER A 16 -3.27 -47.06 -4.82
N SER A 17 -3.74 -47.76 -5.83
CA SER A 17 -3.81 -47.25 -7.20
C SER A 17 -5.06 -47.75 -7.89
N GLU A 18 -5.88 -46.83 -8.39
CA GLU A 18 -7.08 -47.16 -9.19
C GLU A 18 -6.73 -47.43 -10.66
N TYR A 19 -5.53 -47.06 -11.11
CA TYR A 19 -5.15 -47.08 -12.52
C TYR A 19 -4.09 -48.14 -12.87
N SER A 20 -3.50 -48.80 -11.88
CA SER A 20 -2.43 -49.77 -12.11
C SER A 20 -2.38 -50.80 -11.00
N PRO A 21 -2.25 -52.11 -11.32
CA PRO A 21 -2.13 -53.18 -10.32
C PRO A 21 -0.94 -52.92 -9.40
N VAL A 22 -1.12 -53.07 -8.08
CA VAL A 22 -0.10 -52.68 -7.10
C VAL A 22 1.16 -53.55 -7.16
N GLU A 23 1.13 -54.67 -7.87
CA GLU A 23 2.28 -55.55 -8.18
C GLU A 23 3.51 -54.82 -8.74
N TRP A 24 3.33 -53.67 -9.40
CA TRP A 24 4.45 -52.86 -9.88
C TRP A 24 5.31 -52.34 -8.72
N VAL A 25 4.72 -52.11 -7.54
CA VAL A 25 5.41 -51.70 -6.32
C VAL A 25 6.33 -52.81 -5.85
N ASP A 26 5.82 -54.04 -5.77
CA ASP A 26 6.60 -55.21 -5.35
C ASP A 26 7.73 -55.50 -6.32
N SER A 27 7.44 -55.41 -7.62
CA SER A 27 8.45 -55.57 -8.68
C SER A 27 9.56 -54.53 -8.56
N ARG A 28 9.22 -53.27 -8.29
CA ARG A 28 10.21 -52.20 -8.14
C ARG A 28 11.02 -52.33 -6.85
N LEU A 29 10.41 -52.76 -5.76
CA LEU A 29 11.10 -53.08 -4.51
C LEU A 29 12.04 -54.28 -4.70
N LYS A 30 11.64 -55.30 -5.46
CA LYS A 30 12.49 -56.45 -5.82
C LYS A 30 13.68 -56.06 -6.69
N GLU A 31 13.49 -55.16 -7.65
CA GLU A 31 14.57 -54.74 -8.55
C GLU A 31 15.52 -53.73 -7.91
N LYS A 32 14.99 -52.68 -7.26
CA LYS A 32 15.76 -51.49 -6.85
C LYS A 32 15.90 -51.33 -5.34
N GLY A 33 15.22 -52.15 -4.54
CA GLY A 33 15.24 -52.08 -3.07
C GLY A 33 14.51 -50.89 -2.46
N ARG A 34 14.20 -49.84 -3.25
CA ARG A 34 13.48 -48.63 -2.83
C ARG A 34 12.49 -48.15 -3.88
N ILE A 35 11.44 -47.48 -3.41
CA ILE A 35 10.41 -46.85 -4.24
C ILE A 35 10.13 -45.44 -3.72
N CYS A 36 9.86 -44.51 -4.64
CA CYS A 36 9.48 -43.15 -4.29
C CYS A 36 8.08 -42.82 -4.84
N PHE A 37 7.14 -42.50 -3.96
CA PHE A 37 5.79 -42.08 -4.29
C PHE A 37 5.70 -40.56 -4.34
N LYS A 38 5.09 -40.05 -5.42
CA LYS A 38 4.84 -38.61 -5.63
C LYS A 38 6.08 -37.73 -5.43
N LYS A 39 7.30 -38.26 -5.61
CA LYS A 39 8.58 -37.56 -5.34
C LYS A 39 8.73 -37.03 -3.89
N VAL A 40 7.98 -37.58 -2.94
CA VAL A 40 8.00 -37.15 -1.54
C VAL A 40 8.31 -38.31 -0.61
N PHE A 41 7.59 -39.44 -0.74
CA PHE A 41 7.74 -40.57 0.17
C PHE A 41 8.66 -41.63 -0.43
N SER A 42 9.82 -41.84 0.17
CA SER A 42 10.84 -42.80 -0.26
C SER A 42 10.93 -43.95 0.74
N VAL A 43 10.42 -45.12 0.38
CA VAL A 43 10.33 -46.30 1.25
C VAL A 43 11.09 -47.48 0.65
N GLY A 44 11.63 -48.34 1.51
CA GLY A 44 12.37 -49.55 1.16
C GLY A 44 11.60 -50.84 1.49
N ARG A 45 12.26 -51.98 1.30
CA ARG A 45 11.70 -53.29 1.67
C ARG A 45 11.46 -53.44 3.17
N ASP A 46 12.39 -52.93 3.98
CA ASP A 46 12.32 -53.02 5.44
C ASP A 46 11.15 -52.19 6.03
N ASP A 47 10.61 -51.29 5.22
CA ASP A 47 9.47 -50.46 5.60
C ASP A 47 8.13 -51.13 5.34
N VAL A 48 8.09 -52.23 4.58
CA VAL A 48 6.83 -52.91 4.24
C VAL A 48 6.14 -53.40 5.53
N PHE A 49 4.89 -53.00 5.69
CA PHE A 49 4.06 -53.34 6.85
C PHE A 49 3.11 -54.48 6.50
N GLU A 50 3.31 -55.63 7.13
CA GLU A 50 2.41 -56.78 7.08
C GLU A 50 1.68 -56.87 8.43
N GLY A 51 0.60 -56.10 8.58
CA GLY A 51 -0.23 -56.14 9.79
C GLY A 51 -1.12 -57.39 9.85
N PHE A 52 -1.57 -57.77 11.04
CA PHE A 52 -2.60 -58.82 11.19
C PHE A 52 -3.86 -58.39 10.43
N ARG A 53 -4.24 -59.20 9.45
CA ARG A 53 -5.48 -59.05 8.67
C ARG A 53 -6.66 -59.14 9.64
N ASP A 54 -7.39 -58.04 9.80
CA ASP A 54 -8.71 -58.12 10.44
C ASP A 54 -9.61 -58.93 9.51
N ALA A 55 -10.12 -60.05 9.99
CA ALA A 55 -10.81 -61.08 9.22
C ALA A 55 -12.22 -60.67 8.69
N ASN A 56 -12.44 -59.38 8.43
CA ASN A 56 -13.76 -58.83 8.08
C ASN A 56 -13.77 -57.97 6.79
N ILE A 57 -12.76 -58.10 5.92
CA ILE A 57 -12.89 -57.65 4.52
C ILE A 57 -12.81 -58.89 3.64
N GLU A 58 -13.97 -59.52 3.43
CA GLU A 58 -14.16 -60.52 2.39
C GLU A 58 -14.21 -59.79 1.03
N ASP A 59 -13.07 -59.69 0.34
CA ASP A 59 -13.06 -59.56 -1.12
C ASP A 59 -12.60 -60.90 -1.68
N VAL A 60 -13.53 -61.87 -1.70
CA VAL A 60 -13.34 -63.19 -2.29
C VAL A 60 -13.91 -63.17 -3.71
N ASP A 61 -13.04 -63.12 -4.72
CA ASP A 61 -13.39 -63.57 -6.07
C ASP A 61 -13.12 -65.07 -6.22
N PHE A 62 -13.96 -65.74 -7.00
CA PHE A 62 -14.20 -67.19 -7.04
C PHE A 62 -13.00 -68.07 -7.48
N ASP A 63 -11.80 -67.52 -7.65
CA ASP A 63 -10.60 -68.25 -8.14
C ASP A 63 -9.34 -68.11 -7.24
N GLY A 64 -9.48 -67.71 -5.97
CA GLY A 64 -8.47 -68.01 -4.94
C GLY A 64 -7.10 -67.31 -5.01
N GLU A 65 -6.99 -66.14 -5.65
CA GLU A 65 -5.83 -65.25 -5.52
C GLU A 65 -6.20 -63.98 -4.74
N GLU A 66 -5.49 -63.71 -3.64
CA GLU A 66 -5.64 -62.50 -2.83
C GLU A 66 -5.10 -61.27 -3.59
N VAL A 67 -5.98 -60.51 -4.24
CA VAL A 67 -5.60 -59.25 -4.91
C VAL A 67 -5.59 -58.12 -3.88
N ASP A 68 -4.51 -58.01 -3.12
CA ASP A 68 -4.35 -56.90 -2.17
C ASP A 68 -4.12 -55.59 -2.94
N GLY A 69 -5.19 -54.79 -3.10
CA GLY A 69 -5.25 -53.55 -3.90
C GLY A 69 -4.50 -52.35 -3.29
N PHE A 70 -3.72 -52.57 -2.23
CA PHE A 70 -2.91 -51.56 -1.55
C PHE A 70 -1.61 -52.15 -1.01
N ARG A 71 -0.66 -51.28 -0.64
CA ARG A 71 0.56 -51.64 0.09
C ARG A 71 0.80 -50.64 1.22
N ASP A 72 1.15 -51.17 2.37
CA ASP A 72 1.35 -50.42 3.60
C ASP A 72 2.83 -50.31 3.95
N PHE A 73 3.25 -49.14 4.42
CA PHE A 73 4.64 -48.84 4.76
C PHE A 73 4.74 -48.14 6.10
N ARG A 74 5.64 -48.60 6.97
CA ARG A 74 6.04 -47.91 8.21
C ARG A 74 6.82 -46.66 7.85
N ILE A 75 6.30 -45.50 8.24
CA ILE A 75 6.94 -44.21 7.93
C ILE A 75 7.33 -43.41 9.17
N GLY A 76 6.85 -43.81 10.35
CA GLY A 76 7.10 -43.09 11.59
C GLY A 76 6.59 -43.85 12.80
N VAL A 77 6.74 -43.23 13.96
CA VAL A 77 6.28 -43.76 15.24
C VAL A 77 5.57 -42.70 16.06
N VAL A 78 4.77 -43.12 17.02
CA VAL A 78 4.28 -42.23 18.08
C VAL A 78 5.42 -41.90 19.02
N ASP A 79 5.58 -40.61 19.31
CA ASP A 79 6.55 -40.04 20.24
C ASP A 79 5.86 -38.98 21.11
N GLY A 80 5.31 -39.41 22.24
CA GLY A 80 4.44 -38.58 23.10
C GLY A 80 3.20 -38.10 22.35
N ASP A 81 2.99 -36.77 22.33
CA ASP A 81 1.86 -36.12 21.66
C ASP A 81 2.10 -35.87 20.16
N TYR A 82 3.17 -36.44 19.60
CA TYR A 82 3.58 -36.22 18.21
C TYR A 82 3.72 -37.52 17.42
N TRP A 83 3.41 -37.43 16.14
CA TRP A 83 3.89 -38.33 15.10
C TRP A 83 5.31 -37.93 14.71
N ARG A 84 6.28 -38.82 14.97
CA ARG A 84 7.66 -38.67 14.49
C ARG A 84 7.83 -39.41 13.17
N VAL A 85 7.71 -38.68 12.07
CA VAL A 85 7.90 -39.20 10.71
C VAL A 85 9.38 -39.17 10.37
N ARG A 86 9.92 -40.31 9.92
CA ARG A 86 11.35 -40.46 9.71
C ARG A 86 11.86 -39.58 8.57
N ALA A 87 13.02 -38.96 8.79
CA ALA A 87 13.65 -38.05 7.84
C ALA A 87 14.00 -38.73 6.50
N ASP A 88 14.47 -39.98 6.55
CA ASP A 88 14.89 -40.76 5.38
C ASP A 88 13.72 -41.10 4.44
N VAL A 89 12.50 -41.18 4.98
CA VAL A 89 11.27 -41.38 4.20
C VAL A 89 10.89 -40.12 3.44
N LEU A 90 11.03 -38.95 4.06
CA LEU A 90 10.62 -37.68 3.46
C LEU A 90 11.74 -36.96 2.70
N GLY A 91 12.99 -37.44 2.81
CA GLY A 91 14.16 -36.76 2.28
C GLY A 91 14.49 -35.47 3.03
N LEU A 92 14.35 -35.49 4.36
CA LEU A 92 14.65 -34.39 5.27
C LEU A 92 16.00 -34.60 5.97
N GLU A 93 16.55 -33.54 6.56
CA GLU A 93 17.72 -33.62 7.44
C GLU A 93 17.34 -34.06 8.86
N TYR A 94 16.15 -33.66 9.33
CA TYR A 94 15.63 -34.00 10.65
C TYR A 94 14.28 -34.71 10.55
N ASP A 95 13.96 -35.55 11.54
CA ASP A 95 12.64 -36.17 11.62
C ASP A 95 11.56 -35.09 11.75
N LEU A 96 10.44 -35.27 11.05
CA LEU A 96 9.30 -34.36 11.10
C LEU A 96 8.40 -34.71 12.28
N LEU A 97 7.99 -33.69 13.05
CA LEU A 97 7.04 -33.84 14.16
C LEU A 97 5.70 -33.20 13.81
N LEU A 98 4.62 -33.99 13.83
CA LEU A 98 3.25 -33.52 13.62
C LEU A 98 2.41 -33.86 14.84
N ALA A 99 1.68 -32.90 15.40
CA ALA A 99 0.83 -33.19 16.57
C ALA A 99 -0.19 -34.30 16.27
N ARG A 100 -0.40 -35.22 17.22
CA ARG A 100 -1.34 -36.34 17.06
C ARG A 100 -2.78 -35.91 16.87
N SER A 101 -3.15 -34.72 17.33
CA SER A 101 -4.48 -34.14 17.14
C SER A 101 -4.79 -33.81 15.67
N MET A 102 -3.78 -33.79 14.80
CA MET A 102 -3.93 -33.43 13.39
C MET A 102 -4.37 -34.62 12.55
N GLU A 103 -5.40 -34.44 11.74
CA GLU A 103 -5.75 -35.38 10.68
C GLU A 103 -4.76 -35.27 9.51
N LEU A 104 -3.99 -36.32 9.28
CA LEU A 104 -2.96 -36.36 8.24
C LEU A 104 -3.58 -36.63 6.87
N THR A 105 -3.27 -35.77 5.90
CA THR A 105 -3.74 -35.91 4.51
C THR A 105 -2.59 -35.77 3.53
N GLN A 106 -2.70 -36.38 2.35
CA GLN A 106 -1.66 -36.31 1.31
C GLN A 106 -1.28 -34.86 0.95
N ASN A 107 -2.25 -33.94 0.93
CA ASN A 107 -2.06 -32.54 0.53
C ASN A 107 -1.24 -31.72 1.55
N MET A 108 -1.05 -32.23 2.76
CA MET A 108 -0.14 -31.60 3.74
C MET A 108 1.33 -31.87 3.38
N PHE A 109 1.62 -32.99 2.72
CA PHE A 109 2.97 -33.40 2.36
C PHE A 109 3.31 -33.08 0.90
N VAL A 110 2.33 -33.21 0.00
CA VAL A 110 2.51 -33.10 -1.45
C VAL A 110 1.67 -31.93 -1.99
N ALA A 111 2.35 -30.87 -2.41
CA ALA A 111 1.74 -29.75 -3.12
C ALA A 111 1.75 -29.97 -4.65
N GLU A 112 1.17 -29.02 -5.38
CA GLU A 112 1.13 -28.98 -6.85
C GLU A 112 2.48 -29.32 -7.49
N ARG A 113 2.46 -30.05 -8.61
CA ARG A 113 3.66 -30.58 -9.29
C ARG A 113 4.55 -31.47 -8.41
N ASN A 114 3.98 -32.15 -7.42
CA ASN A 114 4.69 -33.06 -6.53
C ASN A 114 5.79 -32.35 -5.71
N ILE A 115 5.54 -31.11 -5.30
CA ILE A 115 6.46 -30.38 -4.41
C ILE A 115 6.32 -30.98 -3.00
N SER A 116 7.43 -31.44 -2.41
CA SER A 116 7.47 -31.79 -0.99
C SER A 116 7.33 -30.52 -0.15
N VAL A 117 6.21 -30.40 0.55
CA VAL A 117 5.91 -29.24 1.42
C VAL A 117 6.95 -29.14 2.52
N PHE A 118 7.20 -30.24 3.22
CA PHE A 118 8.10 -30.26 4.38
C PHE A 118 9.56 -30.06 3.99
N CYS A 119 10.04 -30.60 2.86
CA CYS A 119 11.38 -30.30 2.38
C CYS A 119 11.54 -28.80 2.08
N LYS A 120 10.48 -28.12 1.57
CA LYS A 120 10.53 -26.67 1.33
C LYS A 120 10.55 -25.88 2.63
N ILE A 121 9.78 -26.29 3.64
CA ILE A 121 9.76 -25.65 4.95
C ILE A 121 11.12 -25.84 5.65
N GLU A 122 11.65 -27.05 5.69
CA GLU A 122 12.96 -27.35 6.31
C GLU A 122 14.08 -26.58 5.60
N HIS A 123 14.13 -26.60 4.26
CA HIS A 123 15.14 -25.86 3.51
C HIS A 123 15.09 -24.34 3.76
N VAL A 124 13.92 -23.76 4.03
CA VAL A 124 13.81 -22.32 4.35
C VAL A 124 14.12 -22.04 5.82
N SER A 125 13.65 -22.91 6.73
CA SER A 125 13.78 -22.71 8.17
C SER A 125 15.13 -23.15 8.75
N GLN A 126 15.87 -24.00 8.02
CA GLN A 126 17.19 -24.52 8.39
C GLN A 126 17.19 -25.21 9.76
N ARG A 127 16.08 -25.87 10.13
CA ARG A 127 15.88 -26.55 11.41
C ARG A 127 14.79 -27.62 11.31
N GLN A 128 14.68 -28.47 12.33
CA GLN A 128 13.59 -29.45 12.45
C GLN A 128 12.21 -28.77 12.31
N VAL A 129 11.35 -29.40 11.52
CA VAL A 129 9.97 -28.94 11.34
C VAL A 129 9.07 -29.60 12.36
N VAL A 130 8.35 -28.78 13.13
CA VAL A 130 7.38 -29.19 14.15
C VAL A 130 6.07 -28.47 13.85
N ILE A 131 4.96 -29.19 13.68
CA ILE A 131 3.64 -28.62 13.40
C ILE A 131 2.67 -28.96 14.52
N GLY A 132 2.01 -27.94 15.07
CA GLY A 132 0.98 -28.08 16.09
C GLY A 132 1.49 -28.54 17.47
N GLY A 133 0.53 -28.80 18.37
CA GLY A 133 0.79 -29.19 19.76
C GLY A 133 1.29 -28.05 20.63
N GLU A 134 1.79 -28.37 21.82
CA GLU A 134 2.13 -27.38 22.86
C GLU A 134 3.60 -26.93 22.85
N ARG A 135 4.44 -27.51 21.98
CA ARG A 135 5.86 -27.12 21.88
C ARG A 135 5.99 -25.65 21.48
N SER A 136 6.84 -24.91 22.20
CA SER A 136 7.07 -23.48 21.96
C SER A 136 7.70 -23.17 20.60
N ASP A 137 8.39 -24.14 19.99
CA ASP A 137 9.02 -24.03 18.67
C ASP A 137 8.12 -24.56 17.53
N ALA A 138 6.91 -25.03 17.84
CA ALA A 138 5.98 -25.55 16.85
C ALA A 138 5.39 -24.44 15.97
N PHE A 139 5.27 -24.75 14.68
CA PHE A 139 4.52 -23.93 13.74
C PHE A 139 3.01 -24.20 13.93
N PRO A 140 2.19 -23.18 14.25
CA PRO A 140 0.78 -23.39 14.54
C PRO A 140 0.04 -24.05 13.38
N GLU A 141 -0.89 -24.95 13.70
CA GLU A 141 -1.64 -25.69 12.68
C GLU A 141 -2.42 -24.77 11.74
N GLU A 142 -3.06 -23.73 12.27
CA GLU A 142 -3.82 -22.76 11.46
C GLU A 142 -2.93 -22.04 10.44
N ASP A 143 -1.73 -21.61 10.87
CA ASP A 143 -0.75 -20.96 10.02
C ASP A 143 -0.18 -21.92 8.98
N PHE A 144 0.05 -23.18 9.36
CA PHE A 144 0.43 -24.23 8.41
C PHE A 144 -0.64 -24.46 7.35
N ARG A 145 -1.91 -24.57 7.75
CA ARG A 145 -3.04 -24.68 6.80
C ARG A 145 -3.17 -23.45 5.91
N ALA A 146 -2.88 -22.25 6.43
CA ALA A 146 -2.83 -21.03 5.64
C ALA A 146 -1.67 -21.03 4.64
N LEU A 147 -0.50 -21.54 5.05
CA LEU A 147 0.69 -21.69 4.20
C LEU A 147 0.44 -22.67 3.05
N LEU A 148 -0.22 -23.81 3.29
CA LEU A 148 -0.57 -24.78 2.23
C LEU A 148 -1.34 -24.10 1.08
N LYS A 149 -2.22 -23.14 1.39
CA LYS A 149 -2.97 -22.36 0.39
C LYS A 149 -2.12 -21.34 -0.37
N GLN A 150 -0.91 -21.03 0.11
CA GLN A 150 0.02 -20.10 -0.55
C GLN A 150 0.93 -20.78 -1.57
N PHE A 151 1.09 -22.11 -1.52
CA PHE A 151 1.92 -22.81 -2.50
C PHE A 151 1.48 -22.49 -3.93
N PRO A 152 2.43 -22.28 -4.86
CA PRO A 152 2.13 -21.84 -6.21
C PRO A 152 1.38 -22.94 -6.97
N THR A 153 0.35 -22.53 -7.70
CA THR A 153 -0.37 -23.46 -8.59
C THR A 153 0.47 -23.80 -9.83
N SER A 154 0.10 -24.86 -10.54
CA SER A 154 0.71 -25.17 -11.84
C SER A 154 0.61 -24.01 -12.84
N THR A 155 -0.45 -23.21 -12.76
CA THR A 155 -0.65 -21.98 -13.56
C THR A 155 0.28 -20.86 -13.11
N GLU A 156 0.39 -20.63 -11.79
CA GLU A 156 1.27 -19.60 -11.21
C GLU A 156 2.74 -19.86 -11.57
N CYS A 157 3.21 -21.11 -11.46
CA CYS A 157 4.54 -21.51 -11.88
C CYS A 157 4.80 -21.24 -13.37
N ARG A 158 3.82 -21.50 -14.25
CA ARG A 158 3.95 -21.21 -15.68
C ARG A 158 4.03 -19.70 -15.93
N LEU A 159 3.11 -18.94 -15.33
CA LEU A 159 3.09 -17.48 -15.45
C LEU A 159 4.39 -16.85 -14.94
N TYR A 160 4.97 -17.38 -13.86
CA TYR A 160 6.25 -16.91 -13.34
C TYR A 160 7.39 -17.11 -14.35
N VAL A 161 7.46 -18.30 -14.97
CA VAL A 161 8.45 -18.58 -16.01
C VAL A 161 8.25 -17.67 -17.22
N ASP A 162 7.01 -17.56 -17.71
CA ASP A 162 6.66 -16.71 -18.85
C ASP A 162 7.02 -15.25 -18.58
N ALA A 163 6.72 -14.72 -17.39
CA ALA A 163 7.07 -13.36 -16.99
C ALA A 163 8.60 -13.17 -16.91
N ARG A 164 9.33 -14.17 -16.40
CA ARG A 164 10.79 -14.11 -16.30
C ARG A 164 11.46 -14.07 -17.68
N VAL A 165 10.97 -14.88 -18.61
CA VAL A 165 11.43 -14.88 -20.02
C VAL A 165 11.00 -13.58 -20.71
N GLY A 166 9.74 -13.19 -20.56
CA GLY A 166 9.15 -11.97 -21.11
C GLY A 166 9.97 -10.73 -20.76
N LYS A 167 10.41 -10.63 -19.49
CA LYS A 167 11.26 -9.53 -19.02
C LYS A 167 12.57 -9.38 -19.79
N VAL A 168 13.17 -10.48 -20.22
CA VAL A 168 14.43 -10.47 -20.97
C VAL A 168 14.17 -10.20 -22.45
N VAL A 169 13.12 -10.79 -23.02
CA VAL A 169 12.89 -10.74 -24.47
C VAL A 169 12.03 -9.55 -24.93
N LYS A 170 11.44 -8.78 -24.01
CA LYS A 170 10.61 -7.59 -24.33
C LYS A 170 11.34 -6.47 -25.03
N GLU A 171 12.66 -6.38 -24.88
CA GLU A 171 13.48 -5.43 -25.63
C GLU A 171 13.57 -5.80 -27.12
N TYR A 172 13.29 -7.06 -27.47
CA TYR A 172 13.37 -7.60 -28.83
C TYR A 172 11.99 -7.87 -29.45
N TYR A 173 10.98 -8.14 -28.63
CA TYR A 173 9.63 -8.49 -29.07
C TYR A 173 8.57 -7.72 -28.28
N GLU A 174 7.85 -6.82 -28.97
CA GLU A 174 6.85 -5.91 -28.36
C GLU A 174 5.79 -6.64 -27.51
N LYS A 175 5.32 -7.81 -27.96
CA LYS A 175 4.28 -8.58 -27.26
C LYS A 175 4.75 -9.30 -26.00
N ALA A 176 6.06 -9.37 -25.74
CA ALA A 176 6.57 -10.12 -24.60
C ALA A 176 6.35 -9.42 -23.24
N GLY A 177 6.04 -8.11 -23.25
CA GLY A 177 5.67 -7.36 -22.04
C GLY A 177 4.39 -7.85 -21.36
N GLU A 178 3.47 -8.46 -22.12
CA GLU A 178 2.17 -8.94 -21.60
C GLU A 178 2.31 -10.09 -20.58
N ALA A 179 3.43 -10.83 -20.60
CA ALA A 179 3.64 -11.96 -19.71
C ALA A 179 3.76 -11.51 -18.23
N GLU A 180 4.42 -10.38 -17.98
CA GLU A 180 4.54 -9.80 -16.64
C GLU A 180 3.15 -9.39 -16.10
N GLU A 181 2.33 -8.74 -16.93
CA GLU A 181 0.98 -8.32 -16.55
C GLU A 181 0.06 -9.49 -16.24
N ARG A 182 0.18 -10.60 -16.98
CA ARG A 182 -0.62 -11.81 -16.75
C ARG A 182 -0.29 -12.45 -15.41
N LEU A 183 0.99 -12.49 -15.02
CA LEU A 183 1.40 -12.95 -13.70
C LEU A 183 0.85 -12.02 -12.61
N GLN A 184 1.03 -10.70 -12.78
CA GLN A 184 0.59 -9.73 -11.78
C GLN A 184 -0.92 -9.82 -11.55
N ARG A 185 -1.73 -9.89 -12.61
CA ARG A 185 -3.19 -10.08 -12.52
C ARG A 185 -3.58 -11.35 -11.77
N HIS A 186 -2.84 -12.45 -11.94
CA HIS A 186 -3.09 -13.69 -11.21
C HIS A 186 -2.78 -13.55 -9.72
N LEU A 187 -1.66 -12.93 -9.37
CA LEU A 187 -1.28 -12.66 -7.98
C LEU A 187 -2.24 -11.65 -7.32
N ASP A 188 -2.70 -10.65 -8.05
CA ASP A 188 -3.67 -9.66 -7.60
C ASP A 188 -5.03 -10.31 -7.35
N ALA A 189 -5.51 -11.21 -8.21
CA ALA A 189 -6.73 -11.96 -7.93
C ALA A 189 -6.60 -12.83 -6.66
N LYS A 190 -5.44 -13.46 -6.44
CA LYS A 190 -5.14 -14.26 -5.24
C LYS A 190 -5.03 -13.38 -3.98
N SER A 191 -4.51 -12.16 -4.11
CA SER A 191 -4.34 -11.22 -2.99
C SER A 191 -5.56 -10.34 -2.71
N ALA A 192 -6.40 -10.04 -3.71
CA ALA A 192 -7.64 -9.28 -3.58
C ALA A 192 -8.67 -10.01 -2.70
N LEU A 193 -8.66 -11.35 -2.74
CA LEU A 193 -9.35 -12.20 -1.76
C LEU A 193 -8.91 -11.93 -0.30
N ARG A 194 -7.74 -11.30 -0.08
CA ARG A 194 -7.17 -10.96 1.23
C ARG A 194 -7.10 -9.45 1.51
N SER A 195 -7.16 -8.59 0.48
CA SER A 195 -6.81 -7.16 0.54
C SER A 195 -7.88 -6.24 1.16
N SER A 196 -9.01 -6.76 1.64
CA SER A 196 -10.02 -5.92 2.32
C SER A 196 -9.53 -5.23 3.62
N LYS A 197 -8.27 -5.46 4.02
CA LYS A 197 -7.72 -5.18 5.36
C LYS A 197 -6.56 -4.16 5.45
N LYS A 198 -6.00 -3.62 4.37
CA LYS A 198 -5.04 -2.50 4.50
C LYS A 198 -5.78 -1.18 4.38
N ARG A 199 -6.34 -0.73 5.51
CA ARG A 199 -7.07 0.55 5.60
C ARG A 199 -6.25 1.55 6.40
N VAL A 200 -6.38 2.82 6.03
CA VAL A 200 -5.93 3.94 6.86
C VAL A 200 -6.62 3.80 8.22
N PRO A 201 -5.89 3.83 9.36
CA PRO A 201 -6.50 3.73 10.68
C PRO A 201 -7.57 4.81 10.87
N LEU A 202 -8.70 4.44 11.49
CA LEU A 202 -9.82 5.35 11.79
C LEU A 202 -9.33 6.65 12.46
N VAL A 203 -8.44 6.51 13.44
CA VAL A 203 -7.81 7.60 14.18
C VAL A 203 -7.17 8.66 13.27
N VAL A 204 -6.52 8.24 12.17
CA VAL A 204 -5.90 9.20 11.23
C VAL A 204 -6.98 9.99 10.49
N SER A 205 -8.08 9.33 10.11
CA SER A 205 -9.19 10.01 9.42
C SER A 205 -9.93 10.98 10.34
N GLU A 206 -10.06 10.66 11.62
CA GLU A 206 -10.66 11.53 12.64
C GLU A 206 -9.81 12.79 12.87
N ILE A 207 -8.49 12.64 13.05
CA ILE A 207 -7.57 13.76 13.20
C ILE A 207 -7.58 14.68 11.96
N GLU A 208 -7.60 14.09 10.75
CA GLU A 208 -7.69 14.90 9.53
C GLU A 208 -9.03 15.65 9.44
N LEU A 209 -10.14 15.01 9.83
CA LEU A 209 -11.46 15.65 9.85
C LEU A 209 -11.48 16.85 10.81
N GLU A 210 -11.02 16.66 12.04
CA GLU A 210 -10.93 17.73 13.05
C GLU A 210 -10.08 18.90 12.56
N LYS A 211 -8.93 18.62 11.94
CA LYS A 211 -8.07 19.64 11.34
C LYS A 211 -8.81 20.48 10.29
N PHE A 212 -9.52 19.84 9.36
CA PHE A 212 -10.23 20.59 8.31
C PHE A 212 -11.45 21.34 8.85
N GLU A 213 -12.19 20.78 9.80
CA GLU A 213 -13.30 21.46 10.48
C GLU A 213 -12.81 22.70 11.24
N PHE A 214 -11.68 22.59 11.95
CA PHE A 214 -11.04 23.73 12.61
C PHE A 214 -10.68 24.83 11.60
N VAL A 215 -9.95 24.48 10.53
CA VAL A 215 -9.51 25.48 9.54
C VAL A 215 -10.70 26.17 8.88
N ARG A 216 -11.71 25.40 8.47
CA ARG A 216 -12.95 25.91 7.88
C ARG A 216 -13.69 26.84 8.83
N GLY A 217 -13.81 26.44 10.11
CA GLY A 217 -14.42 27.25 11.17
C GLY A 217 -13.72 28.60 11.36
N ARG A 218 -12.37 28.60 11.43
CA ARG A 218 -11.59 29.82 11.60
C ARG A 218 -11.69 30.76 10.40
N PHE A 219 -11.65 30.24 9.17
CA PHE A 219 -11.89 31.06 7.98
C PHE A 219 -13.28 31.71 8.00
N ALA A 220 -14.32 30.94 8.32
CA ALA A 220 -15.69 31.46 8.38
C ALA A 220 -15.85 32.55 9.46
N GLU A 221 -15.25 32.36 10.63
CA GLU A 221 -15.22 33.33 11.73
C GLU A 221 -14.51 34.63 11.31
N MET A 222 -13.30 34.52 10.75
CA MET A 222 -12.55 35.69 10.28
C MET A 222 -13.31 36.46 9.19
N LEU A 223 -13.95 35.76 8.25
CA LEU A 223 -14.73 36.38 7.18
C LEU A 223 -16.00 37.08 7.67
N ALA A 224 -16.61 36.60 8.75
CA ALA A 224 -17.81 37.21 9.33
C ALA A 224 -17.53 38.59 9.94
N ASP A 225 -16.31 38.81 10.44
CA ASP A 225 -15.86 40.09 10.99
C ASP A 225 -14.49 40.50 10.42
N ALA A 226 -14.41 40.60 9.10
CA ALA A 226 -13.16 40.93 8.43
C ALA A 226 -12.60 42.31 8.85
N GLU A 227 -13.48 43.26 9.22
CA GLU A 227 -13.08 44.60 9.63
C GLU A 227 -12.37 44.66 10.97
N ALA A 228 -12.56 43.67 11.85
CA ALA A 228 -11.82 43.57 13.11
C ALA A 228 -10.32 43.28 12.92
N TYR A 229 -9.90 42.81 11.74
CA TYR A 229 -8.51 42.47 11.45
C TYR A 229 -7.83 43.55 10.61
N SER A 230 -6.60 43.90 10.98
CA SER A 230 -5.70 44.61 10.07
C SER A 230 -5.25 43.70 8.93
N GLU A 231 -4.77 44.28 7.83
CA GLU A 231 -4.21 43.51 6.70
C GLU A 231 -3.13 42.53 7.16
N ARG A 232 -2.25 42.98 8.07
CA ARG A 232 -1.14 42.18 8.56
C ARG A 232 -1.60 41.00 9.42
N GLU A 233 -2.56 41.22 10.31
CA GLU A 233 -3.14 40.15 11.13
C GLU A 233 -3.86 39.13 10.24
N TRP A 234 -4.64 39.61 9.28
CA TRP A 234 -5.30 38.77 8.29
C TRP A 234 -4.30 37.91 7.53
N GLN A 235 -3.26 38.53 7.00
CA GLN A 235 -2.16 37.88 6.31
C GLN A 235 -1.51 36.76 7.16
N SER A 236 -1.10 37.06 8.39
CA SER A 236 -0.42 36.10 9.26
C SER A 236 -1.31 34.90 9.63
N GLU A 237 -2.57 35.13 9.99
CA GLU A 237 -3.51 34.07 10.35
C GLU A 237 -3.85 33.17 9.16
N VAL A 238 -4.18 33.76 8.01
CA VAL A 238 -4.50 33.00 6.80
C VAL A 238 -3.31 32.17 6.32
N ALA A 239 -2.09 32.70 6.40
CA ALA A 239 -0.89 31.97 6.01
C ALA A 239 -0.67 30.70 6.86
N ARG A 240 -0.90 30.78 8.18
CA ARG A 240 -0.84 29.61 9.08
C ARG A 240 -1.89 28.58 8.73
N LEU A 241 -3.14 29.02 8.50
CA LEU A 241 -4.23 28.15 8.07
C LEU A 241 -3.91 27.49 6.71
N PHE A 242 -3.30 28.23 5.78
CA PHE A 242 -2.88 27.74 4.48
C PHE A 242 -1.88 26.57 4.59
N CYS A 243 -0.89 26.64 5.48
CA CYS A 243 0.04 25.52 5.70
C CYS A 243 -0.66 24.25 6.27
N LEU A 244 -1.75 24.39 7.03
CA LEU A 244 -2.51 23.23 7.54
C LEU A 244 -3.26 22.47 6.44
N ILE A 245 -3.71 23.18 5.41
CA ILE A 245 -4.46 22.60 4.28
C ILE A 245 -3.55 22.18 3.13
N PHE A 246 -2.37 22.80 2.99
CA PHE A 246 -1.33 22.44 2.03
C PHE A 246 -0.09 21.87 2.75
N PRO A 247 -0.13 20.60 3.20
CA PRO A 247 0.88 20.01 4.08
C PRO A 247 2.28 19.87 3.44
N ARG A 248 2.40 20.16 2.14
CA ARG A 248 3.70 20.29 1.47
C ARG A 248 4.55 21.40 2.11
N TYR A 249 3.91 22.50 2.50
CA TYR A 249 4.60 23.65 3.09
C TYR A 249 4.74 23.48 4.59
N VAL A 250 5.97 23.51 5.07
CA VAL A 250 6.32 23.28 6.48
C VAL A 250 6.48 24.60 7.25
N CYS A 251 6.69 25.71 6.54
CA CYS A 251 6.91 27.02 7.12
C CYS A 251 6.46 28.12 6.14
N VAL A 252 6.02 29.25 6.68
CA VAL A 252 5.79 30.49 5.96
C VAL A 252 6.64 31.59 6.57
N LEU A 253 7.44 32.26 5.74
CA LEU A 253 8.33 33.35 6.14
C LEU A 253 7.73 34.68 5.73
N GLU A 254 7.46 35.53 6.72
CA GLU A 254 6.95 36.89 6.49
C GLU A 254 8.09 37.88 6.20
N GLY A 255 7.85 38.77 5.22
CA GLY A 255 8.66 39.96 4.97
C GLY A 255 10.09 39.67 4.50
N VAL A 256 10.26 38.71 3.59
CA VAL A 256 11.59 38.29 3.12
C VAL A 256 12.19 39.33 2.18
N LYS A 257 13.37 39.86 2.53
CA LYS A 257 14.03 40.94 1.77
C LYS A 257 14.95 40.42 0.68
N VAL A 258 14.47 40.42 -0.55
CA VAL A 258 15.22 40.02 -1.74
C VAL A 258 15.86 41.25 -2.41
N ALA A 259 17.10 41.11 -2.89
CA ALA A 259 17.76 42.18 -3.63
C ALA A 259 17.38 42.12 -5.11
N GLU A 260 17.01 43.27 -5.69
CA GLU A 260 16.74 43.42 -7.12
C GLU A 260 17.45 44.66 -7.69
N ARG A 261 17.73 44.64 -8.98
CA ARG A 261 18.45 45.72 -9.70
C ARG A 261 17.69 46.25 -10.92
N PHE A 262 16.40 45.90 -11.02
CA PHE A 262 15.60 46.09 -12.22
C PHE A 262 14.69 47.31 -12.12
N SER A 263 14.14 47.59 -10.94
CA SER A 263 13.22 48.73 -10.75
C SER A 263 13.93 50.08 -10.86
N HIS A 264 15.20 50.14 -10.47
CA HIS A 264 16.01 51.36 -10.48
C HIS A 264 17.36 51.05 -11.13
N PRO A 265 17.54 51.33 -12.43
CA PRO A 265 18.78 51.03 -13.15
C PRO A 265 20.01 51.57 -12.42
N GLY A 266 21.01 50.71 -12.23
CA GLY A 266 22.26 51.05 -11.55
C GLY A 266 22.22 51.06 -10.01
N LYS A 267 21.07 50.77 -9.39
CA LYS A 267 20.95 50.64 -7.91
C LYS A 267 20.44 49.26 -7.52
N SER A 268 21.00 48.72 -6.45
CA SER A 268 20.42 47.55 -5.78
C SER A 268 19.36 48.02 -4.80
N VAL A 269 18.14 47.55 -4.98
CA VAL A 269 16.99 47.83 -4.12
C VAL A 269 16.60 46.56 -3.39
N ARG A 270 16.21 46.67 -2.12
CA ARG A 270 15.62 45.56 -1.38
C ARG A 270 14.11 45.60 -1.57
N ARG A 271 13.56 44.54 -2.14
CA ARG A 271 12.11 44.30 -2.19
C ARG A 271 11.75 43.30 -1.13
N GLU A 272 10.65 43.56 -0.46
CA GLU A 272 10.08 42.70 0.55
C GLU A 272 9.04 41.83 -0.13
N VAL A 273 9.20 40.52 -0.04
CA VAL A 273 8.19 39.53 -0.45
C VAL A 273 7.37 39.22 0.78
N ASP A 274 6.07 39.47 0.70
CA ASP A 274 5.14 39.43 1.82
C ASP A 274 5.18 38.06 2.51
N MET A 275 5.02 36.98 1.73
CA MET A 275 5.11 35.61 2.25
C MET A 275 5.85 34.68 1.30
N VAL A 276 6.82 33.99 1.86
CA VAL A 276 7.55 32.91 1.20
C VAL A 276 7.18 31.60 1.87
N LEU A 277 6.54 30.71 1.12
CA LEU A 277 6.25 29.35 1.53
C LEU A 277 7.50 28.49 1.35
N VAL A 278 7.83 27.67 2.35
CA VAL A 278 8.96 26.73 2.29
C VAL A 278 8.43 25.31 2.42
N ASP A 279 8.77 24.45 1.46
CA ASP A 279 8.41 23.04 1.50
C ASP A 279 9.42 22.18 2.27
N SER A 280 9.04 20.93 2.53
CA SER A 280 9.88 19.96 3.26
C SER A 280 11.23 19.65 2.58
N SER A 281 11.39 19.98 1.30
CA SER A 281 12.64 19.80 0.54
C SER A 281 13.51 21.07 0.50
N GLY A 282 13.03 22.18 1.08
CA GLY A 282 13.70 23.48 1.02
C GLY A 282 13.45 24.25 -0.28
N VAL A 283 12.50 23.83 -1.11
CA VAL A 283 12.05 24.62 -2.26
C VAL A 283 11.04 25.65 -1.78
N ILE A 284 11.00 26.81 -2.46
CA ILE A 284 10.15 27.93 -2.07
C ILE A 284 9.12 28.29 -3.11
N ASP A 285 7.97 28.74 -2.63
CA ASP A 285 6.86 29.31 -3.39
C ASP A 285 6.43 30.63 -2.72
N ILE A 286 5.56 31.40 -3.37
CA ILE A 286 5.06 32.69 -2.88
C ILE A 286 3.58 32.57 -2.57
N LEU A 287 3.15 33.23 -1.49
CA LEU A 287 1.75 33.38 -1.14
C LEU A 287 1.41 34.88 -1.03
N GLU A 288 0.56 35.37 -1.92
CA GLU A 288 0.06 36.74 -1.88
C GLU A 288 -1.35 36.73 -1.31
N ILE A 289 -1.55 37.37 -0.16
CA ILE A 289 -2.84 37.41 0.53
C ILE A 289 -3.32 38.86 0.58
N LYS A 290 -4.58 39.07 0.17
CA LYS A 290 -5.29 40.35 0.33
C LYS A 290 -6.50 40.17 1.23
N LYS A 291 -6.65 41.03 2.24
CA LYS A 291 -7.88 41.10 3.05
C LYS A 291 -9.08 41.29 2.12
N PRO A 292 -10.18 40.54 2.32
CA PRO A 292 -11.37 40.67 1.50
C PRO A 292 -12.03 42.02 1.76
N PHE A 293 -12.45 42.69 0.69
CA PHE A 293 -13.37 43.81 0.75
C PHE A 293 -14.36 43.72 -0.41
N VAL A 294 -15.47 44.43 -0.29
CA VAL A 294 -16.59 44.35 -1.25
C VAL A 294 -16.12 44.77 -2.64
N ASP A 295 -16.45 43.96 -3.65
CA ASP A 295 -16.34 44.30 -5.08
C ASP A 295 -14.89 44.54 -5.55
N CYS A 296 -13.98 43.58 -5.32
CA CYS A 296 -12.55 43.72 -5.61
C CYS A 296 -12.00 42.82 -6.74
N LEU A 297 -12.81 41.88 -7.28
CA LEU A 297 -12.32 40.86 -8.22
C LEU A 297 -12.54 41.26 -9.69
N MET A 298 -13.79 41.45 -10.10
CA MET A 298 -14.18 41.63 -11.50
C MET A 298 -14.94 42.95 -11.71
N SER A 299 -14.83 43.53 -12.91
CA SER A 299 -15.55 44.76 -13.27
C SER A 299 -17.06 44.61 -13.17
N ARG A 300 -17.79 45.71 -12.89
CA ARG A 300 -19.27 45.73 -12.97
C ARG A 300 -19.77 45.85 -14.41
N GLY A 301 -19.09 46.64 -15.22
CA GLY A 301 -19.37 46.78 -16.66
C GLY A 301 -18.54 45.80 -17.48
N ARG A 302 -19.03 45.47 -18.68
CA ARG A 302 -18.31 44.65 -19.65
C ARG A 302 -17.39 45.52 -20.51
N TYR A 303 -16.21 44.99 -20.81
CA TYR A 303 -15.30 45.51 -21.83
C TYR A 303 -15.24 44.51 -22.98
N ARG A 304 -15.75 44.89 -24.15
CA ARG A 304 -15.86 44.00 -25.33
C ARG A 304 -16.44 42.63 -24.96
N ASP A 305 -17.62 42.67 -24.34
CA ASP A 305 -18.37 41.50 -23.85
C ASP A 305 -17.74 40.66 -22.74
N ASN A 306 -16.59 41.06 -22.18
CA ASN A 306 -15.94 40.37 -21.07
C ASN A 306 -15.96 41.20 -19.78
N TYR A 307 -16.10 40.54 -18.64
CA TYR A 307 -15.75 41.09 -17.35
C TYR A 307 -14.24 40.98 -17.14
N VAL A 308 -13.60 42.07 -16.72
CA VAL A 308 -12.15 42.14 -16.58
C VAL A 308 -11.73 42.23 -15.11
N PRO A 309 -10.54 41.72 -14.75
CA PRO A 309 -9.99 41.87 -13.41
C PRO A 309 -9.92 43.33 -12.99
N LYS A 310 -10.32 43.62 -11.76
CA LYS A 310 -10.13 44.94 -11.15
C LYS A 310 -8.67 45.19 -10.82
N ARG A 311 -8.35 46.46 -10.57
CA ARG A 311 -6.98 46.95 -10.35
C ARG A 311 -6.26 46.20 -9.25
N GLU A 312 -6.97 45.79 -8.21
CA GLU A 312 -6.42 45.15 -7.02
C GLU A 312 -6.02 43.70 -7.32
N LEU A 313 -6.90 42.92 -7.97
CA LEU A 313 -6.57 41.59 -8.44
C LEU A 313 -5.45 41.62 -9.50
N ALA A 314 -5.55 42.51 -10.49
CA ALA A 314 -4.50 42.68 -11.49
C ALA A 314 -3.16 43.10 -10.86
N GLY A 315 -3.22 43.94 -9.81
CA GLY A 315 -2.06 44.35 -9.03
C GLY A 315 -1.39 43.19 -8.31
N ALA A 316 -2.18 42.32 -7.65
CA ALA A 316 -1.67 41.13 -6.99
C ALA A 316 -1.01 40.15 -7.98
N VAL A 317 -1.60 39.96 -9.16
CA VAL A 317 -1.00 39.12 -10.22
C VAL A 317 0.36 39.68 -10.65
N VAL A 318 0.43 40.97 -10.97
CA VAL A 318 1.70 41.63 -11.36
C VAL A 318 2.72 41.59 -10.23
N GLN A 319 2.29 41.73 -8.98
CA GLN A 319 3.16 41.66 -7.81
C GLN A 319 3.79 40.27 -7.67
N CYS A 320 3.00 39.20 -7.77
CA CYS A 320 3.48 37.83 -7.79
C CYS A 320 4.47 37.57 -8.93
N GLU A 321 4.14 37.97 -10.16
CA GLU A 321 5.03 37.78 -11.32
C GLU A 321 6.38 38.47 -11.11
N LYS A 322 6.38 39.69 -10.54
CA LYS A 322 7.62 40.40 -10.20
C LYS A 322 8.42 39.67 -9.13
N TYR A 323 7.78 39.18 -8.08
CA TYR A 323 8.46 38.44 -7.01
C TYR A 323 9.09 37.14 -7.55
N LEU A 324 8.36 36.38 -8.37
CA LEU A 324 8.88 35.19 -9.05
C LEU A 324 10.08 35.52 -9.93
N PHE A 325 10.02 36.63 -10.68
CA PHE A 325 11.14 37.10 -11.48
C PHE A 325 12.37 37.46 -10.61
N TYR A 326 12.17 38.21 -9.51
CA TYR A 326 13.26 38.60 -8.61
C TYR A 326 13.92 37.40 -7.92
N LEU A 327 13.13 36.40 -7.50
CA LEU A 327 13.66 35.17 -6.91
C LEU A 327 14.50 34.39 -7.92
N ASN A 328 14.02 34.21 -9.14
CA ASN A 328 14.76 33.51 -10.20
C ASN A 328 16.05 34.23 -10.60
N CYS A 329 16.06 35.57 -10.60
CA CYS A 329 17.25 36.35 -10.98
C CYS A 329 18.26 36.56 -9.85
N GLY A 330 17.87 36.46 -8.58
CA GLY A 330 18.74 36.83 -7.45
C GLY A 330 19.76 35.75 -7.04
N GLY A 331 19.63 34.52 -7.53
CA GLY A 331 20.58 33.42 -7.34
C GLY A 331 20.93 33.15 -5.88
N ALA A 332 22.21 32.83 -5.60
CA ALA A 332 22.68 32.47 -4.27
C ALA A 332 22.47 33.56 -3.19
N SER A 333 22.33 34.83 -3.60
CA SER A 333 22.08 35.92 -2.65
C SER A 333 20.64 35.89 -2.10
N SER A 334 19.67 35.53 -2.94
CA SER A 334 18.27 35.32 -2.53
C SER A 334 18.13 34.05 -1.69
N GLU A 335 18.78 32.95 -2.10
CA GLU A 335 18.80 31.70 -1.32
C GLU A 335 19.32 31.94 0.10
N ARG A 336 20.41 32.69 0.25
CA ARG A 336 20.97 33.02 1.58
C ARG A 336 20.01 33.86 2.42
N ALA A 337 19.38 34.89 1.83
CA ALA A 337 18.46 35.76 2.54
C ALA A 337 17.23 34.99 3.07
N VAL A 338 16.75 34.00 2.31
CA VAL A 338 15.66 33.12 2.73
C VAL A 338 16.15 32.12 3.79
N GLN A 339 17.34 31.53 3.61
CA GLN A 339 17.92 30.58 4.55
C GLN A 339 18.11 31.20 5.94
N GLU A 340 18.65 32.42 6.02
CA GLU A 340 18.83 33.14 7.29
C GLU A 340 17.50 33.35 8.04
N ARG A 341 16.39 33.51 7.32
CA ARG A 341 15.06 33.60 7.93
C ARG A 341 14.53 32.23 8.35
N LEU A 342 14.76 31.20 7.53
CA LEU A 342 14.32 29.84 7.82
C LEU A 342 15.03 29.24 9.05
N ASP A 343 16.34 29.47 9.17
CA ASP A 343 17.15 29.00 10.30
C ASP A 343 16.71 29.61 11.64
N ALA A 344 16.08 30.78 11.60
CA ALA A 344 15.50 31.41 12.80
C ALA A 344 14.18 30.77 13.25
N GLU A 345 13.45 30.12 12.33
CA GLU A 345 12.15 29.48 12.59
C GLU A 345 12.29 27.95 12.81
N LEU A 346 13.30 27.31 12.23
CA LEU A 346 13.49 25.86 12.24
C LEU A 346 14.92 25.44 12.61
N SER A 347 15.05 24.61 13.66
CA SER A 347 16.35 24.14 14.17
C SER A 347 17.11 23.23 13.19
N ASN A 348 16.38 22.46 12.38
CA ASN A 348 16.92 21.56 11.36
C ASN A 348 16.37 21.95 9.98
N ALA A 349 16.52 23.22 9.62
CA ALA A 349 16.04 23.76 8.36
C ALA A 349 16.65 23.01 7.15
N PRO A 350 15.83 22.63 6.15
CA PRO A 350 16.37 22.15 4.88
C PRO A 350 17.15 23.27 4.17
N ARG A 351 18.06 22.87 3.28
CA ARG A 351 18.80 23.84 2.47
C ARG A 351 17.87 24.47 1.44
N VAL A 352 17.73 25.80 1.50
CA VAL A 352 16.90 26.56 0.58
C VAL A 352 17.44 26.47 -0.84
N ARG A 353 16.54 26.16 -1.77
CA ARG A 353 16.79 26.16 -3.22
C ARG A 353 15.66 26.87 -3.95
N ILE A 354 16.00 27.87 -4.76
CA ILE A 354 15.03 28.56 -5.59
C ILE A 354 15.01 27.88 -6.96
N VAL A 355 14.05 26.97 -7.17
CA VAL A 355 13.92 26.21 -8.42
C VAL A 355 12.49 26.34 -8.93
N ASN A 356 12.32 27.18 -9.97
CA ASN A 356 11.03 27.45 -10.61
C ASN A 356 9.91 27.70 -9.58
N PRO A 357 10.08 28.72 -8.71
CA PRO A 357 9.08 29.04 -7.70
C PRO A 357 7.73 29.32 -8.38
N GLN A 358 6.68 29.07 -7.63
CA GLN A 358 5.30 29.29 -8.02
C GLN A 358 4.62 30.26 -7.05
N ALA A 359 3.48 30.83 -7.45
CA ALA A 359 2.72 31.76 -6.62
C ALA A 359 1.26 31.33 -6.44
N TYR A 360 0.76 31.49 -5.22
CA TYR A 360 -0.67 31.43 -4.89
C TYR A 360 -1.17 32.84 -4.59
N ILE A 361 -2.39 33.15 -5.03
CA ILE A 361 -3.05 34.41 -4.69
C ILE A 361 -4.33 34.07 -3.93
N LEU A 362 -4.43 34.54 -2.69
CA LEU A 362 -5.64 34.45 -1.88
C LEU A 362 -6.27 35.84 -1.77
N ALA A 363 -7.33 36.08 -2.54
CA ALA A 363 -7.92 37.41 -2.63
C ALA A 363 -9.41 37.39 -2.94
N GLY A 364 -10.13 38.31 -2.30
CA GLY A 364 -11.51 38.67 -2.62
C GLY A 364 -12.57 37.61 -2.33
N ARG A 365 -13.81 38.03 -2.52
CA ARG A 365 -15.01 37.23 -2.31
C ARG A 365 -15.77 37.05 -3.63
N ASP A 366 -16.28 35.85 -3.88
CA ASP A 366 -17.03 35.52 -5.09
C ASP A 366 -18.53 35.26 -4.85
N ASP A 367 -18.97 35.41 -3.61
CA ASP A 367 -20.37 35.28 -3.20
C ASP A 367 -21.31 36.22 -3.98
N ASN A 368 -20.82 37.41 -4.34
CA ASN A 368 -21.57 38.43 -5.07
C ASN A 368 -21.29 38.47 -6.59
N LEU A 369 -20.47 37.56 -7.12
CA LEU A 369 -20.21 37.51 -8.57
C LEU A 369 -21.34 36.80 -9.32
N THR A 370 -21.76 37.36 -10.46
CA THR A 370 -22.70 36.70 -11.37
C THR A 370 -22.07 35.46 -12.01
N THR A 371 -22.89 34.57 -12.57
CA THR A 371 -22.41 33.37 -13.28
C THR A 371 -21.46 33.71 -14.43
N GLU A 372 -21.74 34.79 -15.18
CA GLU A 372 -20.88 35.26 -16.26
C GLU A 372 -19.55 35.82 -15.73
N GLN A 373 -19.57 36.61 -14.65
CA GLN A 373 -18.35 37.12 -14.01
C GLN A 373 -17.48 35.98 -13.47
N LYS A 374 -18.09 34.92 -12.91
CA LYS A 374 -17.38 33.71 -12.46
C LYS A 374 -16.73 32.97 -13.62
N PHE A 375 -17.42 32.87 -14.76
CA PHE A 375 -16.86 32.27 -15.96
C PHE A 375 -15.65 33.04 -16.49
N ASP A 376 -15.74 34.38 -16.58
CA ASP A 376 -14.62 35.21 -17.02
C ASP A 376 -13.44 35.19 -16.02
N PHE A 377 -13.73 35.08 -14.72
CA PHE A 377 -12.72 34.94 -13.69
C PHE A 377 -11.88 33.66 -13.86
N GLU A 378 -12.44 32.56 -14.35
CA GLU A 378 -11.69 31.31 -14.62
C GLU A 378 -10.52 31.51 -15.59
N PHE A 379 -10.68 32.38 -16.59
CA PHE A 379 -9.60 32.67 -17.54
C PHE A 379 -8.47 33.46 -16.88
N THR A 380 -8.81 34.37 -15.97
CA THR A 380 -7.81 35.12 -15.18
C THR A 380 -7.07 34.18 -14.22
N ARG A 381 -7.82 33.32 -13.52
CA ARG A 381 -7.30 32.32 -12.58
C ARG A 381 -6.25 31.40 -13.19
N ARG A 382 -6.42 31.05 -14.48
CA ARG A 382 -5.55 30.10 -15.20
C ARG A 382 -4.55 30.77 -16.15
N GLY A 383 -4.59 32.10 -16.29
CA GLY A 383 -3.86 32.83 -17.33
C GLY A 383 -2.42 33.22 -16.97
N GLY A 384 -2.07 33.28 -15.68
CA GLY A 384 -0.77 33.75 -15.21
C GLY A 384 0.33 32.70 -15.36
N ARG A 385 1.48 33.06 -15.96
CA ARG A 385 2.64 32.15 -16.00
C ARG A 385 3.29 32.09 -14.61
N GLY A 386 3.25 30.93 -13.97
CA GLY A 386 3.86 30.72 -12.65
C GLY A 386 2.94 31.02 -11.46
N VAL A 387 1.76 31.61 -11.69
CA VAL A 387 0.67 31.62 -10.69
C VAL A 387 -0.05 30.28 -10.78
N VAL A 388 -0.03 29.51 -9.69
CA VAL A 388 -0.64 28.17 -9.63
C VAL A 388 -2.14 28.26 -9.54
N ASP A 389 -2.64 29.13 -8.66
CA ASP A 389 -4.07 29.32 -8.47
C ASP A 389 -4.34 30.72 -7.91
N ILE A 390 -5.51 31.25 -8.26
CA ILE A 390 -6.12 32.44 -7.65
C ILE A 390 -7.37 31.95 -6.94
N ILE A 391 -7.32 31.94 -5.62
CA ILE A 391 -8.33 31.34 -4.77
C ILE A 391 -9.06 32.45 -4.03
N THR A 392 -10.38 32.51 -4.18
CA THR A 392 -11.24 33.39 -3.38
C THR A 392 -11.52 32.74 -2.03
N TYR A 393 -11.83 33.54 -1.02
CA TYR A 393 -12.12 32.98 0.31
C TYR A 393 -13.35 32.07 0.32
N ASP A 394 -14.37 32.42 -0.45
CA ASP A 394 -15.57 31.59 -0.59
C ASP A 394 -15.28 30.29 -1.36
N ASP A 395 -14.39 30.31 -2.36
CA ASP A 395 -13.94 29.08 -3.05
C ASP A 395 -13.15 28.17 -2.12
N LEU A 396 -12.27 28.74 -1.29
CA LEU A 396 -11.53 27.97 -0.30
C LEU A 396 -12.47 27.28 0.70
N LEU A 397 -13.47 27.98 1.22
CA LEU A 397 -14.49 27.40 2.10
C LEU A 397 -15.25 26.25 1.42
N ARG A 398 -15.68 26.42 0.17
CA ARG A 398 -16.37 25.34 -0.58
C ARG A 398 -15.48 24.11 -0.79
N ARG A 399 -14.19 24.32 -1.08
CA ARG A 399 -13.21 23.22 -1.20
C ARG A 399 -13.06 22.48 0.13
N LEU A 400 -12.99 23.22 1.24
CA LEU A 400 -12.91 22.64 2.59
C LEU A 400 -14.18 21.85 2.95
N ASP A 401 -15.36 22.39 2.67
CA ASP A 401 -16.64 21.70 2.91
C ASP A 401 -16.68 20.36 2.14
N THR A 402 -16.24 20.36 0.88
CA THR A 402 -16.15 19.14 0.06
C THR A 402 -15.17 18.11 0.65
N MET A 403 -14.02 18.57 1.17
CA MET A 403 -13.03 17.69 1.82
C MET A 403 -13.58 17.09 3.13
N ILE A 404 -14.26 17.90 3.94
CA ILE A 404 -14.91 17.49 5.19
C ILE A 404 -15.96 16.42 4.90
N ASP A 405 -16.83 16.63 3.92
CA ASP A 405 -17.87 15.67 3.55
C ASP A 405 -17.28 14.34 3.09
N ALA A 406 -16.22 14.38 2.27
CA ALA A 406 -15.51 13.18 1.83
C ALA A 406 -14.89 12.41 3.01
N LEU A 407 -14.33 13.11 4.00
CA LEU A 407 -13.75 12.51 5.19
C LEU A 407 -14.83 11.92 6.12
N ARG A 408 -15.95 12.61 6.32
CA ARG A 408 -17.10 12.10 7.11
C ARG A 408 -17.61 10.78 6.55
N VAL A 409 -17.77 10.68 5.23
CA VAL A 409 -18.17 9.41 4.58
C VAL A 409 -17.17 8.29 4.87
N ARG A 410 -15.86 8.57 4.86
CA ARG A 410 -14.81 7.59 5.18
C ARG A 410 -14.83 7.16 6.64
N VAL A 411 -15.03 8.09 7.57
CA VAL A 411 -15.12 7.84 9.01
C VAL A 411 -16.32 6.96 9.33
N VAL A 412 -17.52 7.34 8.87
CA VAL A 412 -18.76 6.56 9.08
C VAL A 412 -18.66 5.16 8.48
N SER A 413 -18.11 5.05 7.26
CA SER A 413 -17.89 3.75 6.59
C SER A 413 -16.90 2.85 7.34
N SER A 414 -16.01 3.43 8.15
CA SER A 414 -15.02 2.71 8.94
C SER A 414 -15.61 2.29 10.29
N GLN A 415 -16.32 3.20 10.99
CA GLN A 415 -16.99 2.93 12.27
C GLN A 415 -18.08 1.84 12.17
N GLY A 416 -18.98 1.94 11.19
CA GLY A 416 -20.05 0.94 10.99
C GLY A 416 -19.54 -0.47 10.65
N ARG A 417 -18.27 -0.59 10.25
CA ARG A 417 -17.61 -1.88 9.95
C ARG A 417 -16.80 -2.41 11.12
N ASP A 418 -16.29 -1.55 12.00
CA ASP A 418 -15.66 -1.96 13.25
C ASP A 418 -16.73 -2.49 14.23
N ASP A 419 -17.89 -1.83 14.33
CA ASP A 419 -19.02 -2.31 15.15
C ASP A 419 -19.56 -3.68 14.72
N ALA A 420 -19.60 -3.94 13.40
CA ALA A 420 -19.98 -5.24 12.86
C ALA A 420 -18.96 -6.35 13.20
N ARG A 421 -17.70 -5.97 13.40
CA ARG A 421 -16.60 -6.88 13.71
C ARG A 421 -16.57 -7.24 15.20
N THR A 422 -16.86 -6.28 16.08
CA THR A 422 -16.97 -6.52 17.53
C THR A 422 -18.15 -7.44 17.86
N LYS A 423 -19.24 -7.37 17.08
CA LYS A 423 -20.41 -8.25 17.26
C LYS A 423 -20.22 -9.67 16.72
N GLY A 424 -19.35 -9.88 15.72
CA GLY A 424 -19.08 -11.19 15.13
C GLY A 424 -18.04 -12.05 15.85
N VAL A 425 -17.39 -11.54 16.90
CA VAL A 425 -16.42 -12.27 17.75
C VAL A 425 -17.09 -12.79 19.05
N ALA A 426 -18.37 -12.46 19.28
CA ALA A 426 -19.13 -12.82 20.47
C ALA A 426 -20.14 -13.98 20.26
N THR A 427 -20.00 -14.72 19.16
CA THR A 427 -20.79 -15.93 18.82
C THR A 427 -19.84 -17.01 18.38
#